data_AF-A0A7V6N8A2-F1
#
_entry.id   AF-A0A7V6N8A2-F1
#
_cell.length_a   1.000
_cell.length_b   1.000
_cell.length_c   1.000
_cell.angle_alpha   90.00
_cell.angle_beta   90.00
_cell.angle_gamma   90.00
#
_symmetry.space_group_name_H-M   'P 1'
#
loop_
_entity.id
_entity.type
_entity.pdbx_description
1 polymer ?
#
loop_
_entity_poly.entity_id
_entity_poly.type
_entity_poly.pdbx_seq_one_letter_code
_entity_poly.pdbx_strand_id
1 'polypeptide(L)'
;MKKHIFIAIFTLLLLATAGANNYIYGEGQGKSYDEAFADAQAKIAQQISVRVESVTELNALDIEEDAKHSYRESIERNIKLTVDESLNGIEVISKKVKKKVHEVKLGLDKTKYLASLRSELDEKKNAARNLVDNAEEFVSQGKPLFAIDSYTDAQSYLPELYAKKAFYDSLSDHPYFIWHELNVGTIDAALRDLIGRVSFEMISGGDQEAEQGMRLPEPIVFFVYYASSDGGKIPLSGYPVHISYGDGSSLESGQSDEKGYYKAAARAMELEGMNKIVIRSKARDLPTHLSRLSQSRFAEAFYEVAEVGKIELSLNIKGQWDRRDERLENIVARALSGSAFQVSDYGRYELEGRIVEDDVKSLDSFAGSSYIANVRLELFLVRKSDGKKLGSFSAKGTGNAKNQSDAILQAVNKIKIDSRKLNSNLQDFLRHE
;
A
#
# COMPACT_ATOMS: atom_id res chain seq x y z
N MET A 1 -39.85 -13.22 10.29
CA MET A 1 -40.82 -13.46 11.38
C MET A 1 -40.23 -13.80 12.75
N LYS A 2 -39.07 -14.50 12.87
CA LYS A 2 -38.48 -14.82 14.20
C LYS A 2 -37.73 -13.67 14.92
N LYS A 3 -37.32 -12.60 14.21
CA LYS A 3 -36.67 -11.42 14.82
C LYS A 3 -37.62 -10.47 15.57
N HIS A 4 -38.89 -10.39 15.18
CA HIS A 4 -39.85 -9.45 15.80
C HIS A 4 -40.50 -9.98 17.09
N ILE A 5 -40.49 -11.31 17.30
CA ILE A 5 -41.06 -11.92 18.52
C ILE A 5 -40.07 -11.85 19.69
N PHE A 6 -38.75 -11.83 19.43
CA PHE A 6 -37.72 -11.67 20.46
C PHE A 6 -37.65 -10.23 21.01
N ILE A 7 -37.96 -9.23 20.17
CA ILE A 7 -38.00 -7.82 20.58
C ILE A 7 -39.22 -7.58 21.47
N ALA A 8 -40.41 -8.04 21.09
CA ALA A 8 -41.65 -7.76 21.82
C ALA A 8 -41.73 -8.39 23.23
N ILE A 9 -41.13 -9.57 23.44
CA ILE A 9 -41.12 -10.22 24.76
C ILE A 9 -40.07 -9.56 25.69
N PHE A 10 -39.01 -8.96 25.13
CA PHE A 10 -37.97 -8.29 25.93
C PHE A 10 -38.33 -6.83 26.26
N THR A 11 -39.12 -6.16 25.43
CA THR A 11 -39.66 -4.82 25.74
C THR A 11 -40.55 -4.84 26.99
N LEU A 12 -41.29 -5.94 27.22
CA LEU A 12 -42.20 -6.04 28.37
C LEU A 12 -41.48 -6.24 29.72
N LEU A 13 -40.23 -6.73 29.73
CA LEU A 13 -39.44 -6.89 30.96
C LEU A 13 -38.65 -5.62 31.34
N LEU A 14 -38.46 -4.69 30.39
CA LEU A 14 -37.78 -3.40 30.61
C LEU A 14 -38.72 -2.29 31.10
N LEU A 15 -40.05 -2.47 30.96
CA LEU A 15 -41.06 -1.50 31.41
C LEU A 15 -41.35 -1.54 32.92
N ALA A 16 -40.77 -2.47 33.68
CA ALA A 16 -41.05 -2.64 35.11
C ALA A 16 -40.11 -1.88 36.07
N THR A 17 -39.20 -1.03 35.58
CA THR A 17 -38.33 -0.20 36.45
C THR A 17 -38.27 1.27 36.02
N ALA A 18 -39.40 1.82 35.58
CA ALA A 18 -39.63 3.27 35.58
C ALA A 18 -39.89 3.77 37.02
N GLY A 19 -38.87 3.64 37.86
CA GLY A 19 -38.79 4.25 39.18
C GLY A 19 -37.35 4.73 39.37
N ALA A 20 -37.18 5.88 40.03
CA ALA A 20 -35.91 6.57 40.28
C ALA A 20 -34.79 5.63 40.81
N ASN A 21 -34.13 4.93 39.90
CA ASN A 21 -33.08 4.00 40.24
C ASN A 21 -31.83 4.41 39.47
N ASN A 22 -30.92 5.06 40.19
CA ASN A 22 -29.66 5.60 39.71
C ASN A 22 -28.66 4.51 39.28
N TYR A 23 -29.06 3.24 39.29
CA TYR A 23 -28.18 2.11 38.98
C TYR A 23 -28.68 1.26 37.81
N ILE A 24 -27.74 0.69 37.05
CA ILE A 24 -27.97 -0.48 36.19
C ILE A 24 -27.52 -1.70 36.97
N TYR A 25 -28.39 -2.68 37.16
CA TYR A 25 -28.10 -3.85 37.99
C TYR A 25 -27.81 -5.10 37.17
N GLY A 26 -26.93 -5.94 37.69
CA GLY A 26 -26.74 -7.32 37.27
C GLY A 26 -26.84 -8.23 38.48
N GLU A 27 -27.61 -9.31 38.35
CA GLU A 27 -27.73 -10.34 39.39
C GLU A 27 -27.20 -11.65 38.83
N GLY A 28 -26.13 -12.17 39.44
CA GLY A 28 -25.43 -13.36 38.98
C GLY A 28 -25.43 -14.48 40.02
N GLN A 29 -25.37 -15.71 39.53
CA GLN A 29 -25.32 -16.91 40.37
C GLN A 29 -24.21 -17.86 39.91
N GLY A 30 -23.53 -18.49 40.86
CA GLY A 30 -22.39 -19.36 40.56
C GLY A 30 -22.05 -20.33 41.68
N LYS A 31 -21.19 -21.31 41.36
CA LYS A 31 -20.64 -22.25 42.35
C LYS A 31 -19.53 -21.61 43.19
N SER A 32 -18.97 -20.51 42.71
CA SER A 32 -18.01 -19.66 43.41
C SER A 32 -18.44 -18.19 43.35
N TYR A 33 -17.81 -17.35 44.17
CA TYR A 33 -17.99 -15.91 44.10
C TYR A 33 -17.61 -15.35 42.73
N ASP A 34 -16.49 -15.79 42.16
CA ASP A 34 -15.98 -15.29 40.88
C ASP A 34 -16.92 -15.65 39.72
N GLU A 35 -17.50 -16.86 39.73
CA GLU A 35 -18.52 -17.27 38.76
C GLU A 35 -19.78 -16.40 38.87
N ALA A 36 -20.26 -16.17 40.09
CA ALA A 36 -21.45 -15.35 40.33
C ALA A 36 -21.20 -13.87 39.98
N PHE A 37 -19.98 -13.36 40.22
CA PHE A 37 -19.56 -12.02 39.85
C PHE A 37 -19.50 -11.86 38.32
N ALA A 38 -18.85 -12.79 37.61
CA ALA A 38 -18.76 -12.76 36.16
C ALA A 38 -20.14 -12.86 35.47
N ASP A 39 -21.04 -13.71 35.98
CA ASP A 39 -22.42 -13.81 35.48
C ASP A 39 -23.21 -12.49 35.70
N ALA A 40 -23.04 -11.85 36.87
CA ALA A 40 -23.65 -10.55 37.15
C ALA A 40 -23.10 -9.44 36.22
N GLN A 41 -21.79 -9.43 36.00
CA GLN A 41 -21.10 -8.47 35.13
C GLN A 41 -21.54 -8.62 33.67
N ALA A 42 -21.64 -9.86 33.17
CA ALA A 42 -22.13 -10.16 31.83
C ALA A 42 -23.57 -9.65 31.61
N LYS A 43 -24.44 -9.73 32.62
CA LYS A 43 -25.81 -9.20 32.54
C LYS A 43 -25.87 -7.68 32.51
N ILE A 44 -24.95 -6.98 33.17
CA ILE A 44 -24.82 -5.52 33.02
C ILE A 44 -24.33 -5.18 31.61
N ALA A 45 -23.26 -5.85 31.15
CA ALA A 45 -22.72 -5.66 29.80
C ALA A 45 -23.82 -5.85 28.73
N GLN A 46 -24.59 -6.93 28.82
CA GLN A 46 -25.68 -7.23 27.89
C GLN A 46 -26.77 -6.14 27.90
N GLN A 47 -27.16 -5.64 29.07
CA GLN A 47 -28.14 -4.57 29.17
C GLN A 47 -27.65 -3.27 28.54
N ILE A 48 -26.38 -2.93 28.74
CA ILE A 48 -25.76 -1.75 28.12
C ILE A 48 -25.69 -1.93 26.60
N SER A 49 -25.15 -3.05 26.11
CA SER A 49 -25.03 -3.32 24.67
C SER A 49 -26.37 -3.24 23.95
N VAL A 50 -27.43 -3.86 24.49
CA VAL A 50 -28.77 -3.82 23.87
C VAL A 50 -29.31 -2.40 23.78
N ARG A 51 -29.10 -1.58 24.82
CA ARG A 51 -29.53 -0.17 24.83
C ARG A 51 -28.75 0.65 23.80
N VAL A 52 -27.43 0.49 23.75
CA VAL A 52 -26.59 1.19 22.78
C VAL A 52 -26.94 0.79 21.35
N GLU A 53 -27.07 -0.51 21.06
CA GLU A 53 -27.49 -1.01 19.74
C GLU A 53 -28.83 -0.43 19.30
N SER A 54 -29.78 -0.23 20.22
CA SER A 54 -31.09 0.35 19.92
C SER A 54 -31.07 1.84 19.57
N VAL A 55 -30.05 2.58 20.03
CA VAL A 55 -29.87 4.02 19.78
C VAL A 55 -28.94 4.27 18.59
N THR A 56 -28.11 3.28 18.24
CA THR A 56 -27.07 3.42 17.22
C THR A 56 -27.64 3.20 15.81
N GLU A 57 -28.47 4.12 15.31
CA GLU A 57 -28.90 4.15 13.91
C GLU A 57 -27.83 4.80 13.01
N LEU A 58 -26.68 4.12 12.85
CA LEU A 58 -25.58 4.56 11.97
C LEU A 58 -25.96 4.62 10.48
N ASN A 59 -27.14 4.12 10.12
CA ASN A 59 -27.62 4.11 8.75
C ASN A 59 -27.97 5.51 8.20
N ALA A 60 -28.10 6.52 9.08
CA ALA A 60 -28.45 7.90 8.71
C ALA A 60 -27.25 8.82 8.39
N LEU A 61 -26.01 8.30 8.43
CA LEU A 61 -24.86 9.10 7.99
C LEU A 61 -24.94 9.28 6.47
N ASP A 62 -25.03 10.55 6.03
CA ASP A 62 -25.02 10.97 4.63
C ASP A 62 -23.58 10.94 4.10
N ILE A 63 -23.08 9.72 3.85
CA ILE A 63 -21.72 9.43 3.39
C ILE A 63 -21.73 8.33 2.33
N GLU A 64 -20.73 8.33 1.44
CA GLU A 64 -20.52 7.26 0.46
C GLU A 64 -20.38 5.89 1.13
N GLU A 65 -20.78 4.84 0.42
CA GLU A 65 -20.91 3.49 0.96
C GLU A 65 -19.60 2.92 1.53
N ASP A 66 -18.47 3.20 0.87
CA ASP A 66 -17.14 2.75 1.33
C ASP A 66 -16.72 3.45 2.64
N ALA A 67 -16.95 4.76 2.74
CA ALA A 67 -16.72 5.52 3.97
C ALA A 67 -17.64 5.02 5.09
N LYS A 68 -18.92 4.79 4.76
CA LYS A 68 -19.94 4.29 5.68
C LYS A 68 -19.53 2.97 6.34
N HIS A 69 -18.99 2.04 5.56
CA HIS A 69 -18.50 0.77 6.08
C HIS A 69 -17.35 0.98 7.07
N SER A 70 -16.35 1.78 6.71
CA SER A 70 -15.18 2.05 7.56
C SER A 70 -15.56 2.68 8.91
N TYR A 71 -16.42 3.70 8.88
CA TYR A 71 -16.90 4.35 10.11
C TYR A 71 -17.75 3.44 10.96
N ARG A 72 -18.63 2.65 10.33
CA ARG A 72 -19.48 1.71 11.06
C ARG A 72 -18.65 0.69 11.83
N GLU A 73 -17.67 0.05 11.19
CA GLU A 73 -16.80 -0.92 11.86
C GLU A 73 -16.00 -0.28 13.00
N SER A 74 -15.49 0.93 12.79
CA SER A 74 -14.73 1.66 13.81
C SER A 74 -15.61 2.02 15.01
N ILE A 75 -16.81 2.54 14.78
CA ILE A 75 -17.78 2.87 15.85
C ILE A 75 -18.23 1.61 16.58
N GLU A 76 -18.58 0.54 15.88
CA GLU A 76 -18.97 -0.74 16.50
C GLU A 76 -17.85 -1.33 17.37
N ARG A 77 -16.58 -1.18 16.94
CA ARG A 77 -15.41 -1.57 17.76
C ARG A 77 -15.29 -0.69 19.01
N ASN A 78 -15.40 0.63 18.87
CA ASN A 78 -15.33 1.56 19.99
C ASN A 78 -16.50 1.40 20.96
N ILE A 79 -17.67 0.96 20.49
CA ILE A 79 -18.79 0.59 21.36
C ILE A 79 -18.39 -0.57 22.26
N LYS A 80 -17.81 -1.64 21.71
CA LYS A 80 -17.35 -2.79 22.52
C LYS A 80 -16.33 -2.37 23.58
N LEU A 81 -15.34 -1.56 23.20
CA LEU A 81 -14.34 -1.03 24.12
C LEU A 81 -14.97 -0.18 25.23
N THR A 82 -15.95 0.66 24.88
CA THR A 82 -16.67 1.49 25.85
C THR A 82 -17.51 0.63 26.82
N VAL A 83 -18.11 -0.48 26.35
CA VAL A 83 -18.77 -1.45 27.26
C VAL A 83 -17.75 -1.95 28.28
N ASP A 84 -16.60 -2.45 27.82
CA ASP A 84 -15.57 -3.03 28.67
C ASP A 84 -15.04 -2.01 29.70
N GLU A 85 -14.80 -0.76 29.30
CA GLU A 85 -14.43 0.34 30.20
C GLU A 85 -15.50 0.58 31.28
N SER A 86 -16.77 0.55 30.90
CA SER A 86 -17.90 0.76 31.82
C SER A 86 -17.98 -0.33 32.89
N LEU A 87 -17.54 -1.55 32.58
CA LEU A 87 -17.53 -2.65 33.54
C LEU A 87 -16.53 -2.45 34.68
N ASN A 88 -15.52 -1.59 34.50
CA ASN A 88 -14.57 -1.23 35.57
C ASN A 88 -15.21 -0.33 36.64
N GLY A 89 -16.30 0.39 36.30
CA GLY A 89 -17.03 1.27 37.21
C GLY A 89 -18.12 0.58 38.04
N ILE A 90 -18.21 -0.75 37.99
CA ILE A 90 -19.25 -1.54 38.66
C ILE A 90 -18.92 -1.76 40.14
N GLU A 91 -19.90 -1.50 41.00
CA GLU A 91 -19.80 -1.70 42.45
C GLU A 91 -20.57 -2.97 42.89
N VAL A 92 -20.08 -3.66 43.91
CA VAL A 92 -20.81 -4.79 44.54
C VAL A 92 -21.88 -4.24 45.48
N ILE A 93 -23.14 -4.38 45.09
CA ILE A 93 -24.29 -3.90 45.85
C ILE A 93 -24.70 -4.88 46.94
N SER A 94 -24.65 -6.20 46.64
CA SER A 94 -24.89 -7.22 47.65
C SER A 94 -24.25 -8.55 47.29
N LYS A 95 -23.92 -9.34 48.31
CA LYS A 95 -23.45 -10.73 48.19
C LYS A 95 -24.19 -11.62 49.17
N LYS A 96 -24.65 -12.79 48.72
CA LYS A 96 -25.32 -13.80 49.55
C LYS A 96 -24.82 -15.19 49.18
N VAL A 97 -24.83 -16.10 50.15
CA VAL A 97 -24.57 -17.52 49.91
C VAL A 97 -25.77 -18.30 50.42
N LYS A 98 -26.42 -19.06 49.55
CA LYS A 98 -27.57 -19.91 49.90
C LYS A 98 -27.37 -21.30 49.35
N LYS A 99 -27.45 -22.32 50.21
CA LYS A 99 -27.39 -23.74 49.81
C LYS A 99 -26.21 -24.06 48.86
N LYS A 100 -25.00 -23.54 49.17
CA LYS A 100 -23.77 -23.65 48.35
C LYS A 100 -23.80 -22.95 46.98
N VAL A 101 -24.75 -22.05 46.74
CA VAL A 101 -24.78 -21.16 45.58
C VAL A 101 -24.42 -19.75 46.03
N HIS A 102 -23.49 -19.12 45.32
CA HIS A 102 -23.14 -17.72 45.48
C HIS A 102 -24.09 -16.87 44.65
N GLU A 103 -24.70 -15.86 45.26
CA GLU A 103 -25.54 -14.85 44.62
C GLU A 103 -24.83 -13.49 44.76
N VAL A 104 -24.54 -12.83 43.65
CA VAL A 104 -23.91 -11.50 43.62
C VAL A 104 -24.82 -10.52 42.89
N LYS A 105 -25.04 -9.35 43.48
CA LYS A 105 -25.69 -8.22 42.84
C LYS A 105 -24.68 -7.10 42.64
N LEU A 106 -24.52 -6.71 41.39
CA LEU A 106 -23.65 -5.64 40.94
C LEU A 106 -24.49 -4.44 40.51
N GLY A 107 -23.92 -3.24 40.59
CA GLY A 107 -24.57 -1.99 40.19
C GLY A 107 -23.59 -1.02 39.55
N LEU A 108 -23.98 -0.46 38.40
CA LEU A 108 -23.31 0.70 37.79
C LEU A 108 -24.07 1.97 38.14
N ASP A 109 -23.44 2.91 38.85
CA ASP A 109 -24.03 4.22 39.17
C ASP A 109 -24.10 5.08 37.89
N LYS A 110 -25.31 5.24 37.37
CA LYS A 110 -25.60 6.01 36.16
C LYS A 110 -25.18 7.46 36.28
N THR A 111 -25.32 8.07 37.46
CA THR A 111 -25.04 9.51 37.64
C THR A 111 -23.54 9.76 37.57
N LYS A 112 -22.75 8.97 38.31
CA LYS A 112 -21.29 9.04 38.26
C LYS A 112 -20.76 8.71 36.87
N TYR A 113 -21.30 7.66 36.26
CA TYR A 113 -20.89 7.22 34.93
C TYR A 113 -21.19 8.27 33.85
N LEU A 114 -22.42 8.80 33.81
CA LEU A 114 -22.80 9.85 32.85
C LEU A 114 -22.00 11.14 33.06
N ALA A 115 -21.65 11.50 34.30
CA ALA A 115 -20.81 12.67 34.57
C ALA A 115 -19.39 12.50 34.01
N SER A 116 -18.76 11.33 34.22
CA SER A 116 -17.46 11.00 33.63
C SER A 116 -17.52 11.01 32.11
N LEU A 117 -18.51 10.31 31.54
CA LEU A 117 -18.70 10.19 30.10
C LEU A 117 -18.94 11.55 29.45
N ARG A 118 -19.69 12.44 30.10
CA ARG A 118 -19.88 13.82 29.62
C ARG A 118 -18.57 14.59 29.56
N SER A 119 -17.72 14.48 30.58
CA SER A 119 -16.42 15.14 30.61
C SER A 119 -15.53 14.66 29.45
N GLU A 120 -15.47 13.35 29.22
CA GLU A 120 -14.72 12.76 28.10
C GLU A 120 -15.28 13.18 26.74
N LEU A 121 -16.61 13.23 26.60
CA LEU A 121 -17.27 13.71 25.40
C LEU A 121 -16.96 15.19 25.13
N ASP A 122 -17.03 16.05 26.16
CA ASP A 122 -16.72 17.48 26.03
C ASP A 122 -15.25 17.70 25.62
N GLU A 123 -14.31 16.95 26.20
CA GLU A 123 -12.90 16.99 25.81
C GLU A 123 -12.70 16.64 24.33
N LYS A 124 -13.21 15.48 23.89
CA LYS A 124 -13.07 15.01 22.50
C LYS A 124 -13.78 15.91 21.51
N LYS A 125 -14.99 16.37 21.84
CA LYS A 125 -15.76 17.30 21.02
C LYS A 125 -15.02 18.62 20.83
N ASN A 126 -14.45 19.19 21.89
CA ASN A 126 -13.67 20.42 21.80
C ASN A 126 -12.38 20.22 21.00
N ALA A 127 -11.68 19.10 21.20
CA ALA A 127 -10.46 18.78 20.44
C ALA A 127 -10.75 18.67 18.93
N ALA A 128 -11.79 17.91 18.56
CA ALA A 128 -12.21 17.77 17.17
C ALA A 128 -12.66 19.12 16.58
N ARG A 129 -13.35 19.97 17.36
CA ARG A 129 -13.79 21.29 16.90
C ARG A 129 -12.62 22.22 16.61
N ASN A 130 -11.63 22.29 17.50
CA ASN A 130 -10.45 23.10 17.28
C ASN A 130 -9.71 22.69 16.00
N LEU A 131 -9.67 21.39 15.70
CA LEU A 131 -9.05 20.88 14.48
C LEU A 131 -9.85 21.25 13.22
N VAL A 132 -11.18 21.21 13.27
CA VAL A 132 -12.04 21.71 12.18
C VAL A 132 -11.86 23.22 11.97
N ASP A 133 -11.84 24.01 13.05
CA ASP A 133 -11.62 25.47 12.99
C ASP A 133 -10.26 25.79 12.36
N ASN A 134 -9.20 25.09 12.77
CA ASN A 134 -7.88 25.23 12.17
C ASN A 134 -7.88 24.85 10.68
N ALA A 135 -8.58 23.78 10.31
CA ALA A 135 -8.67 23.34 8.93
C ALA A 135 -9.32 24.40 8.04
N GLU A 136 -10.45 24.98 8.49
CA GLU A 136 -11.15 26.06 7.81
C GLU A 136 -10.25 27.31 7.67
N GLU A 137 -9.51 27.66 8.74
CA GLU A 137 -8.53 28.74 8.69
C GLU A 137 -7.43 28.46 7.65
N PHE A 138 -6.87 27.25 7.62
CA PHE A 138 -5.84 26.88 6.64
C PHE A 138 -6.35 26.91 5.21
N VAL A 139 -7.60 26.49 4.95
CA VAL A 139 -8.23 26.65 3.62
C VAL A 139 -8.27 28.14 3.25
N SER A 140 -8.74 29.00 4.15
CA SER A 140 -8.83 30.45 3.90
C SER A 140 -7.48 31.12 3.63
N GLN A 141 -6.40 30.57 4.22
CA GLN A 141 -5.02 31.04 4.03
C GLN A 141 -4.34 30.45 2.79
N GLY A 142 -5.02 29.62 2.00
CA GLY A 142 -4.42 28.93 0.86
C GLY A 142 -3.38 27.89 1.27
N LYS A 143 -3.57 27.25 2.43
CA LYS A 143 -2.70 26.23 3.02
C LYS A 143 -3.38 24.85 3.03
N PRO A 144 -3.74 24.29 1.87
CA PRO A 144 -4.59 23.10 1.78
C PRO A 144 -3.99 21.83 2.41
N LEU A 145 -2.66 21.70 2.50
CA LEU A 145 -2.05 20.52 3.14
C LEU A 145 -2.29 20.51 4.65
N PHE A 146 -2.09 21.66 5.30
CA PHE A 146 -2.38 21.81 6.72
C PHE A 146 -3.88 21.63 7.01
N ALA A 147 -4.75 22.01 6.07
CA ALA A 147 -6.18 21.75 6.16
C ALA A 147 -6.52 20.26 6.06
N ILE A 148 -5.90 19.53 5.13
CA ILE A 148 -6.06 18.07 5.00
C ILE A 148 -5.62 17.38 6.29
N ASP A 149 -4.46 17.74 6.83
CA ASP A 149 -3.94 17.17 8.07
C ASP A 149 -4.91 17.43 9.24
N SER A 150 -5.35 18.69 9.40
CA SER A 150 -6.25 19.08 10.49
C SER A 150 -7.62 18.38 10.39
N TYR A 151 -8.20 18.26 9.19
CA TYR A 151 -9.44 17.50 9.01
C TYR A 151 -9.25 16.01 9.25
N THR A 152 -8.13 15.43 8.82
CA THR A 152 -7.81 14.01 9.05
C THR A 152 -7.67 13.71 10.54
N ASP A 153 -7.01 14.59 11.29
CA ASP A 153 -6.91 14.50 12.74
C ASP A 153 -8.29 14.64 13.39
N ALA A 154 -9.11 15.61 12.98
CA ALA A 154 -10.48 15.77 13.49
C ALA A 154 -11.32 14.51 13.26
N GLN A 155 -11.18 13.93 12.06
CA GLN A 155 -11.87 12.71 11.64
C GLN A 155 -11.55 11.53 12.55
N SER A 156 -10.30 11.43 13.04
CA SER A 156 -9.84 10.36 13.91
C SER A 156 -10.55 10.31 15.27
N TYR A 157 -11.06 11.45 15.76
CA TYR A 157 -11.82 11.54 17.02
C TYR A 157 -13.27 11.07 16.88
N LEU A 158 -13.85 11.12 15.66
CA LEU A 158 -15.28 10.90 15.46
C LEU A 158 -15.75 9.50 15.88
N PRO A 159 -15.07 8.39 15.54
CA PRO A 159 -15.57 7.06 15.88
C PRO A 159 -15.77 6.86 17.38
N GLU A 160 -14.80 7.30 18.19
CA GLU A 160 -14.89 7.20 19.64
C GLU A 160 -15.91 8.19 20.23
N LEU A 161 -15.96 9.43 19.71
CA LEU A 161 -16.93 10.42 20.11
C LEU A 161 -18.37 9.93 19.89
N TYR A 162 -18.67 9.38 18.71
CA TYR A 162 -19.99 8.85 18.38
C TYR A 162 -20.33 7.57 19.15
N ALA A 163 -19.35 6.70 19.41
CA ALA A 163 -19.53 5.55 20.28
C ALA A 163 -19.93 6.00 21.69
N LYS A 164 -19.11 6.84 22.34
CA LYS A 164 -19.40 7.35 23.70
C LYS A 164 -20.71 8.16 23.76
N LYS A 165 -21.06 8.89 22.70
CA LYS A 165 -22.36 9.56 22.60
C LYS A 165 -23.52 8.56 22.61
N ALA A 166 -23.43 7.47 21.86
CA ALA A 166 -24.47 6.45 21.84
C ALA A 166 -24.70 5.85 23.24
N PHE A 167 -23.64 5.68 24.04
CA PHE A 167 -23.77 5.26 25.44
C PHE A 167 -24.46 6.31 26.28
N TYR A 168 -24.01 7.57 26.19
CA TYR A 168 -24.59 8.67 26.94
C TYR A 168 -26.09 8.79 26.66
N ASP A 169 -26.48 8.81 25.38
CA ASP A 169 -27.86 8.95 24.93
C ASP A 169 -28.73 7.74 25.30
N SER A 170 -28.14 6.55 25.42
CA SER A 170 -28.86 5.34 25.83
C SER A 170 -29.20 5.28 27.32
N LEU A 171 -28.52 6.10 28.14
CA LEU A 171 -28.63 6.12 29.60
C LEU A 171 -29.15 7.45 30.16
N SER A 172 -29.04 8.53 29.40
CA SER A 172 -29.46 9.89 29.77
C SER A 172 -30.86 10.20 29.23
N ASP A 173 -31.67 10.92 30.02
CA ASP A 173 -32.95 11.47 29.56
C ASP A 173 -32.79 12.65 28.59
N HIS A 174 -31.59 13.23 28.54
CA HIS A 174 -31.22 14.33 27.66
C HIS A 174 -30.06 13.90 26.75
N PRO A 175 -30.29 13.78 25.43
CA PRO A 175 -29.23 13.44 24.50
C PRO A 175 -28.08 14.44 24.52
N TYR A 176 -26.87 13.95 24.29
CA TYR A 176 -25.67 14.76 24.15
C TYR A 176 -25.65 15.48 22.81
N PHE A 177 -25.31 16.77 22.83
CA PHE A 177 -25.27 17.59 21.62
C PHE A 177 -23.87 17.59 20.99
N ILE A 178 -23.82 17.36 19.68
CA ILE A 178 -22.64 17.50 18.83
C ILE A 178 -22.93 18.57 17.76
N TRP A 179 -21.97 19.46 17.54
CA TRP A 179 -22.03 20.49 16.50
C TRP A 179 -22.12 19.87 15.10
N HIS A 180 -22.83 20.52 14.18
CA HIS A 180 -23.08 19.96 12.84
C HIS A 180 -21.79 19.78 12.03
N GLU A 181 -20.81 20.63 12.26
CA GLU A 181 -19.49 20.64 11.63
C GLU A 181 -18.64 19.43 12.03
N LEU A 182 -18.98 18.78 13.15
CA LEU A 182 -18.36 17.52 13.58
C LEU A 182 -19.07 16.28 13.02
N ASN A 183 -20.03 16.47 12.10
CA ASN A 183 -20.65 15.36 11.40
C ASN A 183 -19.63 14.68 10.48
N VAL A 184 -19.63 13.35 10.52
CA VAL A 184 -18.80 12.48 9.67
C VAL A 184 -18.89 12.87 8.20
N GLY A 185 -20.10 13.07 7.67
CA GLY A 185 -20.30 13.43 6.26
C GLY A 185 -19.79 14.82 5.90
N THR A 186 -19.90 15.77 6.81
CA THR A 186 -19.37 17.13 6.60
C THR A 186 -17.85 17.11 6.48
N ILE A 187 -17.15 16.45 7.41
CA ILE A 187 -15.68 16.33 7.40
C ILE A 187 -15.20 15.50 6.21
N ASP A 188 -15.87 14.38 5.91
CA ASP A 188 -15.52 13.50 4.79
C ASP A 188 -15.72 14.19 3.43
N ALA A 189 -16.78 14.99 3.27
CA ALA A 189 -16.99 15.80 2.08
C ALA A 189 -15.91 16.89 1.93
N ALA A 190 -15.55 17.57 3.02
CA ALA A 190 -14.48 18.58 3.01
C ALA A 190 -13.13 17.97 2.61
N LEU A 191 -12.78 16.80 3.17
CA LEU A 191 -11.56 16.06 2.80
C LEU A 191 -11.57 15.63 1.33
N ARG A 192 -12.69 15.10 0.82
CA ARG A 192 -12.82 14.73 -0.61
C ARG A 192 -12.62 15.94 -1.51
N ASP A 193 -13.23 17.08 -1.18
CA ASP A 193 -13.06 18.31 -1.98
C ASP A 193 -11.59 18.77 -1.96
N LEU A 194 -10.94 18.78 -0.80
CA LEU A 194 -9.54 19.17 -0.66
C LEU A 194 -8.59 18.26 -1.45
N ILE A 195 -8.69 16.94 -1.24
CA ILE A 195 -7.85 15.95 -1.93
C ILE A 195 -8.17 15.95 -3.43
N GLY A 196 -9.44 16.09 -3.78
CA GLY A 196 -9.94 16.10 -5.16
C GLY A 196 -9.38 17.24 -6.00
N ARG A 197 -8.96 18.34 -5.36
CA ARG A 197 -8.36 19.52 -6.01
C ARG A 197 -6.84 19.47 -6.12
N VAL A 198 -6.18 18.54 -5.44
CA VAL A 198 -4.75 18.30 -5.65
C VAL A 198 -4.56 17.81 -7.08
N SER A 199 -3.72 18.53 -7.81
CA SER A 199 -3.51 18.36 -9.24
C SER A 199 -2.03 18.35 -9.57
N PHE A 200 -1.72 17.65 -10.65
CA PHE A 200 -0.38 17.54 -11.21
C PHE A 200 -0.41 18.02 -12.65
N GLU A 201 0.66 18.68 -13.08
CA GLU A 201 0.81 19.14 -14.45
C GLU A 201 2.27 18.98 -14.88
N MET A 202 2.50 18.51 -16.10
CA MET A 202 3.83 18.50 -16.69
C MET A 202 4.13 19.90 -17.23
N ILE A 203 5.25 20.48 -16.81
CA ILE A 203 5.67 21.84 -17.16
C ILE A 203 6.75 21.82 -18.24
N SER A 204 7.71 20.90 -18.13
CA SER A 204 8.79 20.75 -19.10
C SER A 204 9.41 19.35 -19.06
N GLY A 205 10.24 19.06 -20.07
CA GLY A 205 10.92 17.77 -20.19
C GLY A 205 10.01 16.62 -20.64
N GLY A 206 8.82 16.91 -21.18
CA GLY A 206 8.03 15.93 -21.93
C GLY A 206 8.47 15.84 -23.40
N ASP A 207 8.02 14.79 -24.06
CA ASP A 207 8.17 14.52 -25.49
C ASP A 207 9.63 14.55 -25.98
N GLN A 208 10.54 14.13 -25.10
CA GLN A 208 11.97 14.05 -25.37
C GLN A 208 12.32 12.71 -26.01
N GLU A 209 13.42 12.68 -26.75
CA GLU A 209 13.96 11.47 -27.36
C GLU A 209 15.34 11.13 -26.75
N ALA A 210 15.58 9.86 -26.47
CA ALA A 210 16.92 9.37 -26.12
C ALA A 210 17.12 7.89 -26.49
N GLU A 211 18.37 7.47 -26.65
CA GLU A 211 18.69 6.06 -26.92
C GLU A 211 18.32 5.15 -25.74
N GLN A 212 18.00 3.88 -26.04
CA GLN A 212 17.65 2.88 -25.04
C GLN A 212 18.70 2.79 -23.91
N GLY A 213 18.26 3.01 -22.68
CA GLY A 213 19.07 2.95 -21.46
C GLY A 213 19.85 4.22 -21.13
N MET A 214 19.86 5.22 -22.02
CA MET A 214 20.48 6.53 -21.79
C MET A 214 19.54 7.44 -21.00
N ARG A 215 20.10 8.48 -20.36
CA ARG A 215 19.30 9.49 -19.67
C ARG A 215 18.55 10.35 -20.68
N LEU A 216 17.32 10.75 -20.35
CA LEU A 216 16.65 11.80 -21.09
C LEU A 216 17.49 13.10 -21.03
N PRO A 217 17.56 13.89 -22.12
CA PRO A 217 18.42 15.07 -22.21
C PRO A 217 18.15 16.10 -21.09
N GLU A 218 16.88 16.34 -20.79
CA GLU A 218 16.42 17.28 -19.77
C GLU A 218 15.64 16.55 -18.67
N PRO A 219 15.70 17.05 -17.42
CA PRO A 219 14.85 16.53 -16.36
C PRO A 219 13.38 16.85 -16.65
N ILE A 220 12.50 15.94 -16.27
CA ILE A 220 11.06 16.13 -16.34
C ILE A 220 10.64 16.98 -15.14
N VAL A 221 9.90 18.06 -15.38
CA VAL A 221 9.45 18.97 -14.34
C VAL A 221 7.94 18.90 -14.25
N PHE A 222 7.45 18.50 -13.08
CA PHE A 222 6.03 18.52 -12.75
C PHE A 222 5.73 19.68 -11.79
N PHE A 223 4.56 20.28 -11.93
CA PHE A 223 3.99 21.22 -10.97
C PHE A 223 2.88 20.53 -10.18
N VAL A 224 3.04 20.54 -8.86
CA VAL A 224 2.10 20.03 -7.88
C VAL A 224 1.38 21.20 -7.27
N TYR A 225 0.07 21.26 -7.47
CA TYR A 225 -0.73 22.42 -7.06
C TYR A 225 -2.10 22.03 -6.56
N TYR A 226 -2.70 22.93 -5.80
CA TYR A 226 -4.10 22.88 -5.41
C TYR A 226 -4.90 23.79 -6.34
N ALA A 227 -5.90 23.22 -7.00
CA ALA A 227 -6.84 23.95 -7.83
C ALA A 227 -7.85 24.70 -6.94
N SER A 228 -7.62 26.01 -6.77
CA SER A 228 -8.51 26.88 -6.02
C SER A 228 -9.87 27.05 -6.74
N SER A 229 -10.92 27.35 -5.99
CA SER A 229 -12.29 27.55 -6.52
C SER A 229 -12.40 28.71 -7.50
N ASP A 230 -11.50 29.69 -7.42
CA ASP A 230 -11.40 30.84 -8.33
C ASP A 230 -10.60 30.54 -9.60
N GLY A 231 -10.16 29.29 -9.80
CA GLY A 231 -9.31 28.87 -10.92
C GLY A 231 -7.82 29.12 -10.71
N GLY A 232 -7.42 29.67 -9.56
CA GLY A 232 -6.02 29.83 -9.18
C GLY A 232 -5.31 28.49 -8.97
N LYS A 233 -4.00 28.46 -9.28
CA LYS A 233 -3.12 27.32 -8.95
C LYS A 233 -2.25 27.69 -7.76
N ILE A 234 -2.53 27.10 -6.60
CA ILE A 234 -1.75 27.33 -5.38
C ILE A 234 -0.62 26.28 -5.33
N PRO A 235 0.66 26.68 -5.33
CA PRO A 235 1.77 25.73 -5.28
C PRO A 235 1.74 24.92 -3.99
N LEU A 236 1.88 23.60 -4.10
CA LEU A 236 1.94 22.71 -2.94
C LEU A 236 3.40 22.45 -2.56
N SER A 237 3.91 23.19 -1.57
CA SER A 237 5.27 23.00 -1.05
C SER A 237 5.37 21.74 -0.19
N GLY A 238 6.43 20.94 -0.39
CA GLY A 238 6.71 19.75 0.42
C GLY A 238 5.76 18.57 0.19
N TYR A 239 4.96 18.61 -0.89
CA TYR A 239 3.96 17.59 -1.15
C TYR A 239 4.63 16.25 -1.51
N PRO A 240 4.29 15.15 -0.83
CA PRO A 240 4.90 13.86 -1.09
C PRO A 240 4.42 13.27 -2.41
N VAL A 241 5.36 12.88 -3.26
CA VAL A 241 5.09 12.33 -4.59
C VAL A 241 5.86 11.04 -4.85
N HIS A 242 5.33 10.25 -5.76
CA HIS A 242 5.96 9.05 -6.29
C HIS A 242 6.06 9.14 -7.81
N ILE A 243 7.24 8.82 -8.36
CA ILE A 243 7.48 8.77 -9.79
C ILE A 243 7.68 7.32 -10.21
N SER A 244 7.02 6.95 -11.30
CA SER A 244 7.07 5.62 -11.89
C SER A 244 7.12 5.71 -13.42
N TYR A 245 7.62 4.68 -14.08
CA TYR A 245 7.44 4.49 -15.51
C TYR A 245 5.99 4.06 -15.82
N GLY A 246 5.60 4.13 -17.10
CA GLY A 246 4.27 3.75 -17.57
C GLY A 246 3.86 2.31 -17.26
N ASP A 247 4.83 1.40 -17.11
CA ASP A 247 4.64 0.00 -16.72
C ASP A 247 4.47 -0.20 -15.20
N GLY A 248 4.53 0.89 -14.42
CA GLY A 248 4.44 0.87 -12.96
C GLY A 248 5.76 0.62 -12.24
N SER A 249 6.87 0.42 -12.95
CA SER A 249 8.17 0.29 -12.32
C SER A 249 8.58 1.60 -11.63
N SER A 250 9.01 1.49 -10.37
CA SER A 250 9.34 2.64 -9.53
C SER A 250 10.62 3.32 -10.02
N LEU A 251 10.56 4.63 -10.24
CA LEU A 251 11.72 5.48 -10.48
C LEU A 251 12.27 5.99 -9.14
N GLU A 252 11.48 6.79 -8.43
CA GLU A 252 11.85 7.44 -7.17
C GLU A 252 10.64 7.94 -6.37
N SER A 253 10.89 8.47 -5.17
CA SER A 253 9.91 9.21 -4.37
C SER A 253 10.58 10.42 -3.75
N GLY A 254 9.82 11.49 -3.54
CA GLY A 254 10.33 12.69 -2.90
C GLY A 254 9.22 13.67 -2.54
N GLN A 255 9.58 14.95 -2.45
CA GLN A 255 8.66 16.04 -2.13
C GLN A 255 8.86 17.18 -3.14
N SER A 256 7.78 17.89 -3.48
CA SER A 256 7.86 19.12 -4.25
C SER A 256 8.61 20.23 -3.48
N ASP A 257 9.24 21.14 -4.23
CA ASP A 257 9.94 22.30 -3.68
C ASP A 257 8.99 23.40 -3.19
N GLU A 258 9.54 24.50 -2.67
CA GLU A 258 8.79 25.66 -2.14
C GLU A 258 7.82 26.29 -3.15
N LYS A 259 8.07 26.10 -4.45
CA LYS A 259 7.23 26.61 -5.54
C LYS A 259 6.31 25.53 -6.12
N GLY A 260 6.24 24.36 -5.48
CA GLY A 260 5.40 23.25 -5.91
C GLY A 260 5.98 22.45 -7.08
N TYR A 261 7.23 22.67 -7.49
CA TYR A 261 7.83 21.90 -8.58
C TYR A 261 8.50 20.62 -8.07
N TYR A 262 8.43 19.56 -8.87
CA TYR A 262 9.18 18.33 -8.67
C TYR A 262 9.97 18.01 -9.95
N LYS A 263 11.27 17.75 -9.81
CA LYS A 263 12.16 17.44 -10.94
C LYS A 263 12.59 15.98 -10.88
N ALA A 264 12.34 15.22 -11.95
CA ALA A 264 12.70 13.82 -12.07
C ALA A 264 13.72 13.62 -13.20
N ALA A 265 14.80 12.89 -12.92
CA ALA A 265 15.75 12.45 -13.94
C ALA A 265 15.47 10.98 -14.31
N ALA A 266 15.01 10.75 -15.53
CA ALA A 266 14.66 9.41 -16.02
C ALA A 266 15.63 8.92 -17.11
N ARG A 267 15.61 7.61 -17.34
CA ARG A 267 16.28 6.99 -18.49
C ARG A 267 15.24 6.56 -19.50
N ALA A 268 15.56 6.65 -20.78
CA ALA A 268 14.70 6.11 -21.82
C ALA A 268 14.72 4.59 -21.75
N MET A 269 13.55 3.99 -21.57
CA MET A 269 13.37 2.55 -21.57
C MET A 269 12.17 2.20 -22.45
N GLU A 270 12.35 1.28 -23.39
CA GLU A 270 11.24 0.70 -24.13
C GLU A 270 10.32 -0.07 -23.18
N LEU A 271 9.06 0.37 -23.08
CA LEU A 271 8.04 -0.21 -22.21
C LEU A 271 7.02 -1.04 -23.00
N GLU A 272 6.31 -1.93 -22.31
CA GLU A 272 5.08 -2.54 -22.86
C GLU A 272 3.96 -1.49 -22.91
N GLY A 273 3.92 -0.68 -23.98
CA GLY A 273 2.94 0.38 -24.20
C GLY A 273 3.57 1.73 -24.52
N MET A 274 2.91 2.81 -24.12
CA MET A 274 3.47 4.15 -24.32
C MET A 274 4.62 4.42 -23.34
N ASN A 275 5.74 4.87 -23.88
CA ASN A 275 6.90 5.32 -23.13
C ASN A 275 6.55 6.63 -22.39
N LYS A 276 6.34 6.51 -21.07
CA LYS A 276 5.96 7.64 -20.22
C LYS A 276 6.49 7.54 -18.81
N ILE A 277 6.61 8.70 -18.18
CA ILE A 277 6.87 8.89 -16.76
C ILE A 277 5.60 9.45 -16.11
N VAL A 278 5.20 8.89 -14.98
CA VAL A 278 3.99 9.25 -14.27
C VAL A 278 4.31 9.72 -12.86
N ILE A 279 3.84 10.92 -12.51
CA ILE A 279 3.85 11.43 -11.13
C ILE A 279 2.51 11.14 -10.45
N ARG A 280 2.55 10.65 -9.21
CA ARG A 280 1.36 10.42 -8.38
C ARG A 280 1.54 10.98 -6.99
N SER A 281 0.42 11.27 -6.34
CA SER A 281 0.38 11.54 -4.91
C SER A 281 0.93 10.36 -4.11
N LYS A 282 1.72 10.69 -3.09
CA LYS A 282 2.15 9.77 -2.03
C LYS A 282 1.76 10.35 -0.65
N ALA A 283 0.62 11.04 -0.59
CA ALA A 283 0.07 11.55 0.65
C ALA A 283 -0.02 10.41 1.69
N ARG A 284 0.51 10.68 2.89
CA ARG A 284 0.49 9.75 4.02
C ARG A 284 -0.73 10.03 4.87
N ASP A 285 -1.11 9.04 5.68
CA ASP A 285 -2.12 9.17 6.73
C ASP A 285 -3.53 9.53 6.24
N LEU A 286 -3.78 9.46 4.93
CA LEU A 286 -5.13 9.56 4.39
C LEU A 286 -5.97 8.35 4.80
N PRO A 287 -7.25 8.56 5.13
CA PRO A 287 -8.20 7.48 5.31
C PRO A 287 -8.22 6.55 4.09
N THR A 288 -8.32 5.24 4.34
CA THR A 288 -8.19 4.21 3.28
C THR A 288 -9.15 4.43 2.11
N HIS A 289 -10.38 4.88 2.38
CA HIS A 289 -11.37 5.16 1.34
C HIS A 289 -11.03 6.40 0.49
N LEU A 290 -10.19 7.31 0.98
CA LEU A 290 -9.72 8.51 0.27
C LEU A 290 -8.39 8.30 -0.46
N SER A 291 -7.62 7.28 -0.08
CA SER A 291 -6.34 6.96 -0.73
C SER A 291 -6.50 6.73 -2.24
N ARG A 292 -7.58 6.08 -2.67
CA ARG A 292 -7.86 5.84 -4.09
C ARG A 292 -8.11 7.14 -4.86
N LEU A 293 -8.84 8.08 -4.26
CA LEU A 293 -9.08 9.40 -4.85
C LEU A 293 -7.74 10.13 -5.06
N SER A 294 -6.89 10.15 -4.04
CA SER A 294 -5.55 10.76 -4.10
C SER A 294 -4.67 10.12 -5.20
N GLN A 295 -4.67 8.78 -5.30
CA GLN A 295 -3.88 8.05 -6.31
C GLN A 295 -4.40 8.18 -7.73
N SER A 296 -5.69 8.49 -7.91
CA SER A 296 -6.28 8.76 -9.23
C SER A 296 -5.81 10.10 -9.83
N ARG A 297 -5.15 10.95 -9.03
CA ARG A 297 -4.55 12.20 -9.48
C ARG A 297 -3.11 11.95 -9.91
N PHE A 298 -2.85 12.17 -11.19
CA PHE A 298 -1.54 11.99 -11.79
C PHE A 298 -1.34 12.92 -12.98
N ALA A 299 -0.08 13.12 -13.35
CA ALA A 299 0.30 13.70 -14.63
C ALA A 299 1.30 12.78 -15.33
N GLU A 300 1.33 12.87 -16.65
CA GLU A 300 2.17 12.04 -17.50
C GLU A 300 3.11 12.92 -18.32
N ALA A 301 4.32 12.43 -18.53
CA ALA A 301 5.29 12.99 -19.45
C ALA A 301 5.73 11.86 -20.39
N PHE A 302 5.43 12.00 -21.68
CA PHE A 302 5.81 11.01 -22.69
C PHE A 302 7.27 11.22 -23.12
N TYR A 303 7.88 10.18 -23.68
CA TYR A 303 9.19 10.25 -24.30
C TYR A 303 9.30 9.21 -25.40
N GLU A 304 10.27 9.37 -26.29
CA GLU A 304 10.58 8.45 -27.37
C GLU A 304 11.94 7.79 -27.14
N VAL A 305 12.05 6.54 -27.59
CA VAL A 305 13.32 5.82 -27.61
C VAL A 305 13.87 5.90 -29.02
N ALA A 306 14.99 6.59 -29.20
CA ALA A 306 15.61 6.76 -30.49
C ALA A 306 15.95 5.41 -31.11
N GLU A 307 15.51 5.17 -32.35
CA GLU A 307 16.01 4.08 -33.17
C GLU A 307 17.44 4.38 -33.61
N VAL A 308 18.40 4.09 -32.73
CA VAL A 308 19.81 4.03 -33.15
C VAL A 308 19.91 2.88 -34.14
N GLY A 309 20.44 3.16 -35.34
CA GLY A 309 20.77 2.12 -36.31
C GLY A 309 21.53 1.01 -35.60
N LYS A 310 20.92 -0.18 -35.52
CA LYS A 310 21.45 -1.26 -34.69
C LYS A 310 22.86 -1.59 -35.13
N ILE A 311 23.77 -1.74 -34.18
CA ILE A 311 25.14 -2.13 -34.46
C ILE A 311 25.10 -3.58 -34.97
N GLU A 312 25.41 -3.74 -36.25
CA GLU A 312 25.45 -5.05 -36.88
C GLU A 312 26.68 -5.85 -36.42
N LEU A 313 26.42 -7.05 -35.90
CA LEU A 313 27.44 -8.04 -35.55
C LEU A 313 27.14 -9.40 -36.16
N SER A 314 28.16 -10.12 -36.61
CA SER A 314 28.04 -11.53 -36.95
C SER A 314 28.29 -12.41 -35.73
N LEU A 315 27.73 -13.62 -35.74
CA LEU A 315 28.00 -14.64 -34.72
C LEU A 315 28.87 -15.73 -35.32
N ASN A 316 29.91 -16.11 -34.58
CA ASN A 316 30.77 -17.23 -34.91
C ASN A 316 31.06 -18.02 -33.64
N ILE A 317 30.11 -18.86 -33.24
CA ILE A 317 30.20 -19.58 -31.97
C ILE A 317 30.52 -21.04 -32.23
N LYS A 318 31.68 -21.46 -31.76
CA LYS A 318 32.15 -22.83 -31.87
C LYS A 318 31.72 -23.64 -30.64
N GLY A 319 30.98 -24.71 -30.91
CA GLY A 319 30.57 -25.70 -29.92
C GLY A 319 31.69 -26.70 -29.61
N GLN A 320 31.31 -27.91 -29.18
CA GLN A 320 32.25 -28.99 -28.96
C GLN A 320 32.90 -29.39 -30.30
N TRP A 321 34.23 -29.60 -30.30
CA TRP A 321 35.03 -29.95 -31.49
C TRP A 321 35.32 -28.83 -32.51
N ASP A 322 35.33 -27.58 -32.06
CA ASP A 322 35.73 -26.40 -32.88
C ASP A 322 34.87 -26.18 -34.13
N ARG A 323 33.66 -26.77 -34.16
CA ARG A 323 32.66 -26.57 -35.21
C ARG A 323 31.65 -25.51 -34.77
N ARG A 324 31.17 -24.72 -35.73
CA ARG A 324 30.09 -23.76 -35.52
C ARG A 324 28.85 -24.47 -34.96
N ASP A 325 28.26 -23.93 -33.89
CA ASP A 325 27.07 -24.47 -33.22
C ASP A 325 25.92 -23.44 -33.27
N GLU A 326 25.03 -23.61 -34.25
CA GLU A 326 23.87 -22.74 -34.48
C GLU A 326 22.95 -22.62 -33.25
N ARG A 327 22.90 -23.63 -32.37
CA ARG A 327 22.05 -23.58 -31.17
C ARG A 327 22.56 -22.54 -30.19
N LEU A 328 23.88 -22.47 -30.02
CA LEU A 328 24.53 -21.46 -29.18
C LEU A 328 24.40 -20.07 -29.80
N GLU A 329 24.53 -19.96 -31.12
CA GLU A 329 24.28 -18.69 -31.83
C GLU A 329 22.85 -18.20 -31.62
N ASN A 330 21.85 -19.09 -31.68
CA ASN A 330 20.47 -18.75 -31.39
C ASN A 330 20.25 -18.28 -29.94
N ILE A 331 20.94 -18.88 -28.95
CA ILE A 331 20.87 -18.43 -27.55
C ILE A 331 21.44 -17.02 -27.41
N VAL A 332 22.58 -16.75 -28.05
CA VAL A 332 23.20 -15.41 -28.04
C VAL A 332 22.34 -14.40 -28.80
N ALA A 333 21.82 -14.73 -29.98
CA ALA A 333 20.95 -13.87 -30.76
C ALA A 333 19.68 -13.47 -29.99
N ARG A 334 19.06 -14.43 -29.27
CA ARG A 334 17.93 -14.12 -28.38
C ARG A 334 18.34 -13.20 -27.22
N ALA A 335 19.53 -13.39 -26.65
CA ALA A 335 20.02 -12.52 -25.58
C ALA A 335 20.26 -11.08 -26.05
N LEU A 336 20.59 -10.89 -27.33
CA LEU A 336 20.76 -9.59 -28.00
C LEU A 336 19.44 -9.01 -28.55
N SER A 337 18.35 -9.77 -28.56
CA SER A 337 17.05 -9.28 -29.03
C SER A 337 16.53 -8.15 -28.13
N GLY A 338 16.00 -7.08 -28.72
CA GLY A 338 15.57 -5.88 -28.00
C GLY A 338 16.71 -4.99 -27.48
N SER A 339 17.93 -5.16 -28.01
CA SER A 339 19.10 -4.32 -27.70
C SER A 339 19.48 -3.38 -28.85
N ALA A 340 20.53 -2.58 -28.65
CA ALA A 340 21.17 -1.76 -29.68
C ALA A 340 21.94 -2.57 -30.74
N PHE A 341 21.97 -3.90 -30.65
CA PHE A 341 22.69 -4.80 -31.56
C PHE A 341 21.75 -5.57 -32.47
N GLN A 342 22.19 -5.84 -33.69
CA GLN A 342 21.50 -6.69 -34.66
C GLN A 342 22.44 -7.76 -35.20
N VAL A 343 21.97 -9.00 -35.26
CA VAL A 343 22.74 -10.09 -35.85
C VAL A 343 22.65 -10.00 -37.38
N SER A 344 23.79 -9.86 -38.04
CA SER A 344 23.95 -9.76 -39.48
C SER A 344 25.31 -10.33 -39.89
N ASP A 345 25.35 -11.17 -40.93
CA ASP A 345 26.60 -11.73 -41.45
C ASP A 345 27.55 -10.65 -41.99
N TYR A 346 27.01 -9.48 -42.36
CA TYR A 346 27.73 -8.33 -42.90
C TYR A 346 28.21 -7.35 -41.82
N GLY A 347 27.97 -7.65 -40.54
CA GLY A 347 28.38 -6.82 -39.42
C GLY A 347 29.89 -6.55 -39.39
N ARG A 348 30.27 -5.32 -39.02
CA ARG A 348 31.67 -4.87 -38.88
C ARG A 348 32.40 -5.58 -37.73
N TYR A 349 31.63 -6.06 -36.77
CA TYR A 349 32.11 -6.82 -35.62
C TYR A 349 31.67 -8.27 -35.70
N GLU A 350 32.45 -9.14 -35.11
CA GLU A 350 32.14 -10.56 -34.92
C GLU A 350 32.17 -10.88 -33.43
N LEU A 351 31.14 -11.58 -32.96
CA LEU A 351 31.15 -12.16 -31.63
C LEU A 351 31.61 -13.62 -31.73
N GLU A 352 32.89 -13.83 -31.48
CA GLU A 352 33.52 -15.14 -31.47
C GLU A 352 33.21 -15.86 -30.16
N GLY A 353 32.69 -17.08 -30.24
CA GLY A 353 32.34 -17.88 -29.07
C GLY A 353 33.07 -19.21 -29.01
N ARG A 354 33.42 -19.65 -27.80
CA ARG A 354 33.92 -21.02 -27.56
C ARG A 354 33.41 -21.59 -26.24
N ILE A 355 33.22 -22.90 -26.21
CA ILE A 355 32.94 -23.63 -24.98
C ILE A 355 34.25 -24.04 -24.31
N VAL A 356 34.37 -23.71 -23.03
CA VAL A 356 35.44 -24.15 -22.13
C VAL A 356 34.82 -25.06 -21.08
N GLU A 357 35.41 -26.23 -20.90
CA GLU A 357 35.09 -27.14 -19.80
C GLU A 357 35.82 -26.65 -18.55
N ASP A 358 35.06 -26.13 -17.57
CA ASP A 358 35.63 -25.60 -16.32
C ASP A 358 35.98 -26.75 -15.36
N ASP A 359 35.09 -27.73 -15.25
CA ASP A 359 35.23 -28.85 -14.31
C ASP A 359 34.26 -30.00 -14.68
N VAL A 360 34.73 -31.25 -14.59
CA VAL A 360 33.90 -32.46 -14.73
C VAL A 360 34.22 -33.40 -13.57
N LYS A 361 33.23 -33.67 -12.72
CA LYS A 361 33.38 -34.51 -11.53
C LYS A 361 32.54 -35.77 -11.62
N SER A 362 33.14 -36.91 -11.28
CA SER A 362 32.39 -38.14 -11.00
C SER A 362 31.81 -38.09 -9.59
N LEU A 363 30.57 -38.53 -9.46
CA LEU A 363 29.84 -38.70 -8.21
C LEU A 363 29.35 -40.14 -8.14
N ASP A 364 29.96 -40.93 -7.26
CA ASP A 364 29.50 -42.28 -6.97
C ASP A 364 28.42 -42.24 -5.89
N SER A 365 27.29 -42.87 -6.17
CA SER A 365 26.15 -42.96 -5.26
C SER A 365 25.62 -44.40 -5.19
N PHE A 366 24.79 -44.69 -4.20
CA PHE A 366 24.13 -45.99 -4.06
C PHE A 366 23.25 -46.36 -5.28
N ALA A 367 22.85 -45.36 -6.09
CA ALA A 367 22.07 -45.53 -7.32
C ALA A 367 22.93 -45.64 -8.60
N GLY A 368 24.26 -45.65 -8.47
CA GLY A 368 25.23 -45.69 -9.57
C GLY A 368 26.08 -44.42 -9.68
N SER A 369 27.06 -44.46 -10.59
CA SER A 369 27.94 -43.32 -10.91
C SER A 369 27.22 -42.29 -11.80
N SER A 370 27.46 -41.01 -11.51
CA SER A 370 26.97 -39.87 -12.29
C SER A 370 28.09 -38.84 -12.46
N TYR A 371 27.94 -37.95 -13.43
CA TYR A 371 28.92 -36.92 -13.74
C TYR A 371 28.25 -35.55 -13.67
N ILE A 372 28.87 -34.61 -12.97
CA ILE A 372 28.51 -33.19 -13.02
C ILE A 372 29.54 -32.47 -13.87
N ALA A 373 29.08 -31.77 -14.90
CA ALA A 373 29.92 -30.94 -15.75
C ALA A 373 29.55 -29.46 -15.58
N ASN A 374 30.57 -28.63 -15.41
CA ASN A 374 30.48 -27.17 -15.46
C ASN A 374 31.18 -26.69 -16.73
N VAL A 375 30.46 -25.95 -17.56
CA VAL A 375 30.99 -25.37 -18.79
C VAL A 375 30.81 -23.86 -18.79
N ARG A 376 31.66 -23.19 -19.56
CA ARG A 376 31.63 -21.75 -19.77
C ARG A 376 31.61 -21.46 -21.26
N LEU A 377 30.64 -20.67 -21.70
CA LEU A 377 30.69 -20.01 -22.99
C LEU A 377 31.48 -18.73 -22.82
N GLU A 378 32.65 -18.65 -23.45
CA GLU A 378 33.42 -17.42 -23.58
C GLU A 378 33.09 -16.77 -24.91
N LEU A 379 32.70 -15.50 -24.88
CA LEU A 379 32.42 -14.67 -26.04
C LEU A 379 33.47 -13.57 -26.12
N PHE A 380 33.99 -13.29 -27.31
CA PHE A 380 34.94 -12.23 -27.59
C PHE A 380 34.38 -11.33 -28.68
N LEU A 381 34.33 -10.03 -28.43
CA LEU A 381 33.98 -9.07 -29.46
C LEU A 381 35.23 -8.76 -30.28
N VAL A 382 35.19 -9.02 -31.58
CA VAL A 382 36.31 -8.89 -32.51
C VAL A 382 35.96 -7.93 -33.63
N ARG A 383 36.86 -7.01 -33.95
CA ARG A 383 36.73 -6.13 -35.11
C ARG A 383 37.26 -6.82 -36.36
N LYS A 384 36.42 -7.02 -37.38
CA LYS A 384 36.79 -7.80 -38.58
C LYS A 384 37.91 -7.17 -39.41
N SER A 385 38.06 -5.83 -39.38
CA SER A 385 39.05 -5.14 -40.23
C SER A 385 40.50 -5.43 -39.85
N ASP A 386 40.78 -5.71 -38.58
CA ASP A 386 42.14 -5.90 -38.06
C ASP A 386 42.28 -7.07 -37.07
N GLY A 387 41.19 -7.80 -36.78
CA GLY A 387 41.17 -8.92 -35.84
C GLY A 387 41.36 -8.51 -34.39
N LYS A 388 41.25 -7.22 -34.05
CA LYS A 388 41.45 -6.74 -32.67
C LYS A 388 40.30 -7.24 -31.78
N LYS A 389 40.66 -7.90 -30.68
CA LYS A 389 39.73 -8.26 -29.60
C LYS A 389 39.45 -7.03 -28.73
N LEU A 390 38.20 -6.60 -28.68
CA LEU A 390 37.76 -5.40 -27.96
C LEU A 390 37.34 -5.71 -26.52
N GLY A 391 36.86 -6.92 -26.25
CA GLY A 391 36.49 -7.36 -24.91
C GLY A 391 35.99 -8.79 -24.87
N SER A 392 35.69 -9.28 -23.66
CA SER A 392 35.19 -10.64 -23.46
C SER A 392 34.05 -10.70 -22.44
N PHE A 393 33.11 -11.61 -22.69
CA PHE A 393 31.99 -11.92 -21.81
C PHE A 393 31.96 -13.43 -21.56
N SER A 394 31.44 -13.85 -20.41
CA SER A 394 31.29 -15.27 -20.13
C SER A 394 29.94 -15.62 -19.51
N ALA A 395 29.38 -16.74 -19.93
CA ALA A 395 28.18 -17.34 -19.37
C ALA A 395 28.47 -18.77 -18.93
N LYS A 396 27.83 -19.23 -17.86
CA LYS A 396 28.05 -20.56 -17.29
C LYS A 396 26.85 -21.47 -17.50
N GLY A 397 27.11 -22.76 -17.61
CA GLY A 397 26.11 -23.83 -17.64
C GLY A 397 26.56 -25.03 -16.81
N THR A 398 25.61 -25.69 -16.16
CA THR A 398 25.88 -26.87 -15.32
C THR A 398 24.92 -28.00 -15.69
N GLY A 399 25.46 -29.20 -15.91
CA GLY A 399 24.73 -30.39 -16.33
C GLY A 399 25.07 -31.60 -15.47
N ASN A 400 24.15 -32.58 -15.40
CA ASN A 400 24.35 -33.82 -14.66
C ASN A 400 23.80 -35.00 -15.47
N ALA A 401 24.61 -36.03 -15.72
CA ALA A 401 24.18 -37.24 -16.42
C ALA A 401 24.94 -38.49 -15.97
N LYS A 402 24.52 -39.67 -16.46
CA LYS A 402 25.17 -40.95 -16.13
C LYS A 402 26.54 -41.17 -16.79
N ASN A 403 26.84 -40.41 -17.83
CA ASN A 403 28.15 -40.42 -18.48
C ASN A 403 28.64 -38.98 -18.69
N GLN A 404 29.96 -38.83 -18.83
CA GLN A 404 30.63 -37.54 -18.94
C GLN A 404 30.16 -36.72 -20.16
N SER A 405 30.02 -37.35 -21.32
CA SER A 405 29.62 -36.66 -22.55
C SER A 405 28.22 -36.05 -22.46
N ASP A 406 27.26 -36.79 -21.91
CA ASP A 406 25.89 -36.32 -21.70
C ASP A 406 25.83 -35.22 -20.64
N ALA A 407 26.68 -35.28 -19.61
CA ALA A 407 26.74 -34.25 -18.58
C ALA A 407 27.22 -32.92 -19.17
N ILE A 408 28.24 -32.96 -20.03
CA ILE A 408 28.74 -31.81 -20.78
C ILE A 408 27.67 -31.27 -21.73
N LEU A 409 27.02 -32.13 -22.51
CA LEU A 409 25.95 -31.71 -23.44
C LEU A 409 24.79 -31.03 -22.71
N GLN A 410 24.38 -31.56 -21.56
CA GLN A 410 23.38 -30.91 -20.72
C GLN A 410 23.86 -29.58 -20.17
N ALA A 411 25.12 -29.47 -19.76
CA ALA A 411 25.69 -28.24 -19.24
C ALA A 411 25.66 -27.14 -20.31
N VAL A 412 26.03 -27.47 -21.55
CA VAL A 412 25.96 -26.57 -22.72
C VAL A 412 24.52 -26.13 -22.98
N ASN A 413 23.55 -27.06 -22.98
CA ASN A 413 22.14 -26.73 -23.19
C ASN A 413 21.53 -25.87 -22.07
N LYS A 414 22.17 -25.82 -20.90
CA LYS A 414 21.73 -25.05 -19.73
C LYS A 414 22.49 -23.73 -19.56
N ILE A 415 23.30 -23.33 -20.53
CA ILE A 415 23.93 -22.01 -20.54
C ILE A 415 22.84 -20.93 -20.54
N LYS A 416 22.91 -20.02 -19.56
CA LYS A 416 22.02 -18.86 -19.46
C LYS A 416 22.84 -17.58 -19.64
N ILE A 417 22.41 -16.75 -20.58
CA ILE A 417 23.02 -15.46 -20.85
C ILE A 417 22.12 -14.39 -20.24
N ASP A 418 22.72 -13.53 -19.41
CA ASP A 418 22.05 -12.35 -18.86
C ASP A 418 22.06 -11.26 -19.94
N SER A 419 20.92 -11.05 -20.60
CA SER A 419 20.77 -10.07 -21.69
C SER A 419 21.22 -8.67 -21.29
N ARG A 420 20.88 -8.20 -20.08
CA ARG A 420 21.26 -6.86 -19.62
C ARG A 420 22.78 -6.73 -19.49
N LYS A 421 23.43 -7.74 -18.90
CA LYS A 421 24.89 -7.75 -18.74
C LYS A 421 25.63 -7.92 -20.05
N LEU A 422 25.15 -8.77 -20.96
CA LEU A 422 25.76 -8.92 -22.28
C LEU A 422 25.71 -7.58 -23.03
N ASN A 423 24.53 -6.95 -23.08
CA ASN A 423 24.33 -5.69 -23.77
C ASN A 423 25.19 -4.56 -23.19
N SER A 424 25.25 -4.41 -21.86
CA SER A 424 26.08 -3.36 -21.24
C SER A 424 27.56 -3.56 -21.54
N ASN A 425 28.08 -4.80 -21.43
CA ASN A 425 29.48 -5.08 -21.70
C ASN A 425 29.85 -4.81 -23.17
N LEU A 426 29.02 -5.22 -24.13
CA LEU A 426 29.29 -4.97 -25.54
C LEU A 426 29.32 -3.48 -25.87
N GLN A 427 28.42 -2.68 -25.28
CA GLN A 427 28.45 -1.22 -25.43
C GLN A 427 29.72 -0.62 -24.83
N ASP A 428 30.13 -1.08 -23.66
CA ASP A 428 31.37 -0.60 -23.01
C ASP A 428 32.62 -0.97 -23.82
N PHE A 429 32.68 -2.16 -24.44
CA PHE A 429 33.80 -2.56 -25.30
C PHE A 429 33.95 -1.65 -26.53
N LEU A 430 32.83 -1.21 -27.11
CA LEU A 430 32.82 -0.32 -28.27
C LEU A 430 33.10 1.14 -27.93
N ARG A 431 32.84 1.59 -26.69
CA ARG A 431 33.20 2.94 -26.22
C ARG A 431 34.70 3.17 -26.10
N HIS A 432 35.49 2.11 -26.05
CA HIS A 432 36.96 2.14 -25.92
C HIS A 432 37.68 1.78 -27.23
N GLU A 433 36.94 1.68 -28.34
CA GLU A 433 37.48 1.62 -29.70
C GLU A 433 37.96 3.01 -30.16
#